data_AF-A0A941ZZ10-F1
#
_entry.id   AF-A0A941ZZ10-F1
#
_cell.length_a   1.000
_cell.length_b   1.000
_cell.length_c   1.000
_cell.angle_alpha   90.00
_cell.angle_beta   90.00
_cell.angle_gamma   90.00
#
_symmetry.space_group_name_H-M   'P 1'
#
loop_
_entity.id
_entity.type
_entity.pdbx_description
1 polymer ?
#
loop_
_entity_poly.entity_id
_entity_poly.type
_entity_poly.pdbx_seq_one_letter_code
_entity_poly.pdbx_strand_id
1 'polypeptide(L)'
;MELTPPLLQLATQALDRVLDFKRPADAELSAFFRDHKKLGPRDRAFVAEAVFGVLRRYRYLSVVVPAANPRTLIIAWLIKARGMSGATLEQFAKPELIDHIRNAKTDDLPLAVAAELPDWVIEKLQQSMSDADILVLGRALQQQAPMDVRVNAHKAGRDAVLAQLQAEGLAVEATSYSPWGIRFKEHPAINRHPLFLDGSLEVQDEGSQLLALLLGARRGEMVCDFCAGAGGKTLAIGAMMASTGRLYAFDVAEKRLANLKPRLARSGLSNVMPQLIASENDTRVKRLAGKLDRVLVDAPCSGLGTLRRNPDLKFRQSPESVVELTRKQASILRAAAKLLR
;
A
#
# COMPACT_ATOMS: atom_id res chain seq x y z
N MET A 1 -0.17 7.79 25.30
CA MET A 1 -0.26 9.17 24.81
C MET A 1 -1.60 9.72 25.26
N GLU A 2 -1.61 10.91 25.83
CA GLU A 2 -2.83 11.56 26.30
C GLU A 2 -3.48 12.32 25.12
N LEU A 3 -4.74 12.01 24.83
CA LEU A 3 -5.52 12.72 23.81
C LEU A 3 -5.84 14.13 24.33
N THR A 4 -5.67 15.15 23.51
CA THR A 4 -5.99 16.55 23.87
C THR A 4 -7.00 17.16 22.90
N PRO A 5 -7.78 18.18 23.30
CA PRO A 5 -8.75 18.81 22.40
C PRO A 5 -8.12 19.39 21.11
N PRO A 6 -6.95 20.06 21.16
CA PRO A 6 -6.27 20.52 19.94
C PRO A 6 -5.84 19.36 19.03
N LEU A 7 -5.35 18.26 19.59
CA LEU A 7 -4.95 17.10 18.80
C LEU A 7 -6.15 16.43 18.11
N LEU A 8 -7.29 16.34 18.79
CA LEU A 8 -8.53 15.85 18.20
C LEU A 8 -9.03 16.77 17.07
N GLN A 9 -8.92 18.09 17.25
CA GLN A 9 -9.28 19.06 16.22
C GLN A 9 -8.39 18.91 14.98
N LEU A 10 -7.08 18.72 15.15
CA LEU A 10 -6.15 18.47 14.03
C LEU A 10 -6.48 17.17 13.31
N ALA A 11 -6.79 16.10 14.05
CA ALA A 11 -7.25 14.84 13.44
C ALA A 11 -8.56 15.03 12.66
N THR A 12 -9.50 15.84 13.18
CA THR A 12 -10.76 16.19 12.51
C THR A 12 -10.52 16.92 11.20
N GLN A 13 -9.63 17.93 11.19
CA GLN A 13 -9.26 18.69 10.00
C GLN A 13 -8.52 17.83 8.96
N ALA A 14 -7.65 16.94 9.41
CA ALA A 14 -6.95 16.01 8.52
C ALA A 14 -7.92 15.01 7.87
N LEU A 15 -8.89 14.49 8.64
CA LEU A 15 -9.92 13.59 8.13
C LEU A 15 -10.85 14.30 7.13
N ASP A 16 -11.24 15.54 7.40
CA ASP A 16 -12.08 16.34 6.50
C ASP A 16 -11.47 16.45 5.09
N ARG A 17 -10.15 16.64 4.99
CA ARG A 17 -9.43 16.70 3.70
C ARG A 17 -9.48 15.40 2.88
N VAL A 18 -9.75 14.24 3.50
CA VAL A 18 -9.71 12.94 2.80
C VAL A 18 -11.09 12.34 2.52
N LEU A 19 -12.14 12.83 3.17
CA LEU A 19 -13.49 12.25 3.09
C LEU A 19 -14.22 12.55 1.78
N ASP A 20 -13.72 13.46 0.94
CA ASP A 20 -14.26 13.65 -0.41
C ASP A 20 -13.82 12.55 -1.40
N PHE A 21 -12.85 11.72 -0.98
CA PHE A 21 -12.25 10.62 -1.74
C PHE A 21 -11.74 11.04 -3.14
N LYS A 22 -11.43 12.31 -3.40
CA LYS A 22 -10.93 12.75 -4.71
C LYS A 22 -9.46 12.49 -4.89
N ARG A 23 -8.67 12.60 -3.82
CA ARG A 23 -7.21 12.39 -3.84
C ARG A 23 -6.80 11.26 -2.89
N PRO A 24 -5.64 10.61 -3.13
CA PRO A 24 -5.15 9.56 -2.24
C PRO A 24 -4.97 10.08 -0.81
N ALA A 25 -5.47 9.34 0.17
CA ALA A 25 -5.43 9.77 1.57
C ALA A 25 -4.01 10.00 2.09
N ASP A 26 -3.03 9.21 1.65
CA ASP A 26 -1.62 9.37 1.99
C ASP A 26 -1.02 10.68 1.47
N ALA A 27 -1.40 11.09 0.26
CA ALA A 27 -0.98 12.33 -0.37
C ALA A 27 -1.57 13.56 0.34
N GLU A 28 -2.87 13.53 0.66
CA GLU A 28 -3.55 14.59 1.41
C GLU A 28 -3.01 14.72 2.83
N LEU A 29 -2.81 13.60 3.52
CA LEU A 29 -2.22 13.60 4.86
C LEU A 29 -0.77 14.09 4.85
N SER A 30 0.02 13.72 3.83
CA SER A 30 1.37 14.25 3.65
C SER A 30 1.37 15.76 3.40
N ALA A 31 0.40 16.28 2.63
CA ALA A 31 0.22 17.71 2.45
C ALA A 31 -0.17 18.40 3.77
N PHE A 32 -1.13 17.83 4.51
CA PHE A 32 -1.53 18.32 5.82
C PHE A 32 -0.35 18.45 6.79
N PHE A 33 0.53 17.45 6.86
CA PHE A 33 1.72 17.53 7.73
C PHE A 33 2.80 18.52 7.24
N ARG A 34 2.84 18.85 5.95
CA ARG A 34 3.69 19.94 5.44
C ARG A 34 3.17 21.30 5.87
N ASP A 35 1.85 21.47 5.94
CA ASP A 35 1.19 22.68 6.42
C ASP A 35 1.36 22.84 7.94
N HIS A 36 1.45 21.72 8.69
CA HIS A 36 1.52 21.69 10.16
C HIS A 36 2.91 21.26 10.68
N LYS A 37 3.96 21.99 10.30
CA LYS A 37 5.36 21.63 10.62
C LYS A 37 5.66 21.47 12.11
N LYS A 38 4.93 22.20 12.97
CA LYS A 38 5.09 22.16 14.44
C LYS A 38 4.64 20.85 15.09
N LEU A 39 3.88 20.01 14.39
CA LEU A 39 3.46 18.71 14.93
C LEU A 39 4.66 17.79 15.14
N GLY A 40 4.80 17.30 16.38
CA GLY A 40 5.82 16.31 16.74
C GLY A 40 5.52 14.93 16.16
N PRO A 41 6.48 14.00 16.17
CA PRO A 41 6.30 12.65 15.62
C PRO A 41 5.13 11.88 16.24
N ARG A 42 4.89 12.04 17.54
CA ARG A 42 3.79 11.36 18.27
C ARG A 42 2.42 11.87 17.80
N ASP A 43 2.25 13.18 17.67
CA ASP A 43 0.99 13.78 17.23
C ASP A 43 0.69 13.41 15.77
N ARG A 44 1.71 13.42 14.90
CA ARG A 44 1.55 12.97 13.51
C ARG A 44 1.13 11.51 13.44
N ALA A 45 1.72 10.65 14.28
CA ALA A 45 1.35 9.24 14.35
C ALA A 45 -0.12 9.08 14.76
N PHE A 46 -0.60 9.82 15.77
CA PHE A 46 -2.01 9.80 16.15
C PHE A 46 -2.94 10.29 15.05
N VAL A 47 -2.64 11.44 14.43
CA VAL A 47 -3.47 11.99 13.35
C VAL A 47 -3.56 11.00 12.19
N ALA A 48 -2.44 10.37 11.81
CA ALA A 48 -2.42 9.34 10.78
C ALA A 48 -3.23 8.10 11.20
N GLU A 49 -3.05 7.62 12.43
CA GLU A 49 -3.79 6.48 12.97
C GLU A 49 -5.30 6.73 12.96
N ALA A 50 -5.75 7.92 13.39
CA ALA A 50 -7.15 8.31 13.41
C ALA A 50 -7.73 8.36 11.98
N VAL A 51 -7.05 9.01 11.04
CA VAL A 51 -7.49 9.11 9.64
C VAL A 51 -7.61 7.73 9.00
N PHE A 52 -6.54 6.93 9.02
CA PHE A 52 -6.57 5.60 8.42
C PHE A 52 -7.46 4.62 9.18
N GLY A 53 -7.59 4.78 10.50
CA GLY A 53 -8.50 4.01 11.35
C GLY A 53 -9.97 4.24 10.99
N VAL A 54 -10.37 5.49 10.78
CA VAL A 54 -11.69 5.84 10.29
C VAL A 54 -11.92 5.33 8.88
N LEU A 55 -10.99 5.55 7.94
CA LEU A 55 -11.13 5.12 6.54
C LEU A 55 -11.32 3.60 6.41
N ARG A 56 -10.62 2.80 7.23
CA ARG A 56 -10.76 1.33 7.23
C ARG A 56 -12.16 0.88 7.62
N ARG A 57 -12.78 1.59 8.58
CA ARG A 57 -14.09 1.26 9.16
C ARG A 57 -15.17 2.30 8.82
N TYR A 58 -15.03 3.01 7.70
CA TYR A 58 -15.86 4.19 7.40
C TYR A 58 -17.34 3.84 7.30
N ARG A 59 -17.70 2.72 6.66
CA ARG A 59 -19.11 2.35 6.48
C ARG A 59 -19.77 1.98 7.82
N TYR A 60 -19.10 1.16 8.62
CA TYR A 60 -19.51 0.79 9.96
C TYR A 60 -19.62 2.01 10.88
N LEU A 61 -18.59 2.87 10.89
CA LEU A 61 -18.58 4.07 11.73
C LEU A 61 -19.69 5.05 11.34
N SER A 62 -20.04 5.11 10.05
CA SER A 62 -21.16 5.93 9.56
C SER A 62 -22.53 5.44 10.03
N VAL A 63 -22.68 4.14 10.34
CA VAL A 63 -23.92 3.56 10.87
C VAL A 63 -24.09 3.84 12.37
N VAL A 64 -22.99 3.87 13.13
CA VAL A 64 -23.05 4.02 14.60
C VAL A 64 -23.05 5.47 15.08
N VAL A 65 -23.07 6.44 14.16
CA VAL A 65 -23.13 7.88 14.47
C VAL A 65 -24.46 8.48 14.00
N PRO A 66 -24.98 9.51 14.68
CA PRO A 66 -26.23 10.16 14.26
C PRO A 66 -26.08 10.93 12.95
N ALA A 67 -24.88 11.44 12.68
CA ALA A 67 -24.51 12.08 11.43
C ALA A 67 -23.03 11.81 11.14
N ALA A 68 -22.72 11.35 9.93
CA ALA A 68 -21.35 11.07 9.51
C ALA A 68 -20.63 12.38 9.14
N ASN A 69 -19.84 12.91 10.08
CA ASN A 69 -18.94 14.04 9.86
C ASN A 69 -17.56 13.72 10.46
N PRO A 70 -16.49 14.44 10.12
CA PRO A 70 -15.15 14.09 10.55
C PRO A 70 -15.02 13.94 12.07
N ARG A 71 -15.70 14.80 12.85
CA ARG A 71 -15.61 14.77 14.31
C ARG A 71 -16.31 13.55 14.89
N THR A 72 -17.56 13.30 14.50
CA THR A 72 -18.35 12.16 15.01
C THR A 72 -17.72 10.83 14.62
N LEU A 73 -17.16 10.73 13.40
CA LEU A 73 -16.46 9.53 12.93
C LEU A 73 -15.20 9.24 13.75
N ILE A 74 -14.41 10.27 14.11
CA ILE A 74 -13.26 10.07 14.99
C ILE A 74 -13.72 9.63 16.37
N ILE A 75 -14.71 10.30 16.99
CA ILE A 75 -15.23 9.88 18.30
C ILE A 75 -15.73 8.43 18.25
N ALA A 76 -16.42 8.04 17.18
CA ALA A 76 -16.87 6.67 17.01
C ALA A 76 -15.72 5.67 16.85
N TRP A 77 -14.66 6.04 16.13
CA TRP A 77 -13.44 5.24 16.03
C TRP A 77 -12.75 5.08 17.39
N LEU A 78 -12.64 6.16 18.17
CA LEU A 78 -12.07 6.15 19.52
C LEU A 78 -12.84 5.19 20.46
N ILE A 79 -14.18 5.13 20.33
CA ILE A 79 -15.02 4.22 21.13
C ILE A 79 -14.95 2.78 20.59
N LYS A 80 -15.33 2.55 19.32
CA LYS A 80 -15.58 1.22 18.75
C LYS A 80 -14.33 0.48 18.28
N ALA A 81 -13.22 1.18 18.03
CA ALA A 81 -11.97 0.56 17.57
C ALA A 81 -10.85 0.66 18.60
N ARG A 82 -10.71 1.80 19.26
CA ARG A 82 -9.68 2.02 20.30
C ARG A 82 -10.14 1.61 21.71
N GLY A 83 -11.43 1.32 21.91
CA GLY A 83 -11.98 0.88 23.19
C GLY A 83 -11.88 1.94 24.29
N MET A 84 -11.83 3.23 23.95
CA MET A 84 -11.73 4.28 24.97
C MET A 84 -13.04 4.43 25.75
N SER A 85 -12.90 4.59 27.07
CA SER A 85 -14.03 4.76 27.97
C SER A 85 -14.77 6.08 27.71
N GLY A 86 -16.08 6.11 28.01
CA GLY A 86 -16.87 7.33 27.87
C GLY A 86 -16.38 8.46 28.77
N ALA A 87 -15.99 8.14 30.01
CA ALA A 87 -15.47 9.12 30.96
C ALA A 87 -14.25 9.86 30.41
N THR A 88 -13.35 9.16 29.70
CA THR A 88 -12.21 9.80 29.02
C THR A 88 -12.64 10.73 27.88
N LEU A 89 -13.79 10.46 27.25
CA LEU A 89 -14.30 11.15 26.08
C LEU A 89 -15.28 12.29 26.37
N GLU A 90 -15.76 12.45 27.60
CA GLU A 90 -16.68 13.52 28.01
C GLU A 90 -16.11 14.93 27.79
N GLN A 91 -14.79 15.09 27.87
CA GLN A 91 -14.10 16.34 27.51
C GLN A 91 -14.05 16.63 25.99
N PHE A 92 -14.38 15.64 25.15
CA PHE A 92 -14.29 15.71 23.70
C PHE A 92 -15.65 15.64 23.00
N ALA A 93 -16.66 15.03 23.61
CA ALA A 93 -17.97 14.82 23.04
C ALA A 93 -19.04 14.91 24.13
N LYS A 94 -20.24 15.36 23.75
CA LYS A 94 -21.36 15.38 24.69
C LYS A 94 -21.75 13.95 25.10
N PRO A 95 -22.20 13.72 26.35
CA PRO A 95 -22.59 12.40 26.83
C PRO A 95 -23.60 11.69 25.91
N GLU A 96 -24.57 12.43 25.35
CA GLU A 96 -25.60 11.85 24.48
C GLU A 96 -25.02 11.24 23.20
N LEU A 97 -23.96 11.85 22.65
CA LEU A 97 -23.27 11.30 21.48
C LEU A 97 -22.47 10.04 21.85
N ILE A 98 -21.81 10.06 23.01
CA ILE A 98 -21.02 8.92 23.50
C ILE A 98 -21.93 7.71 23.73
N ASP A 99 -23.07 7.93 24.40
CA ASP A 99 -24.05 6.89 24.70
C ASP A 99 -24.72 6.37 23.43
N HIS A 100 -25.08 7.26 22.50
CA HIS A 100 -25.60 6.86 21.19
C HIS A 100 -24.63 5.91 20.48
N ILE A 101 -23.36 6.30 20.35
CA ILE A 101 -22.37 5.48 19.65
C ILE A 101 -22.17 4.15 20.38
N ARG A 102 -22.02 4.17 21.70
CA ARG A 102 -21.80 2.95 22.49
C ARG A 102 -22.95 1.95 22.29
N ASN A 103 -24.18 2.43 22.38
CA ASN A 103 -25.39 1.61 22.37
C ASN A 103 -25.95 1.35 20.96
N ALA A 104 -25.30 1.85 19.91
CA ALA A 104 -25.69 1.57 18.53
C ALA A 104 -25.72 0.06 18.27
N LYS A 105 -26.88 -0.45 17.82
CA LYS A 105 -27.11 -1.85 17.48
C LYS A 105 -26.35 -2.22 16.20
N THR A 106 -25.68 -3.36 16.20
CA THR A 106 -24.83 -3.81 15.09
C THR A 106 -24.99 -5.28 14.73
N ASP A 107 -26.05 -5.92 15.21
CA ASP A 107 -26.24 -7.38 15.09
C ASP A 107 -26.65 -7.81 13.66
N ASP A 108 -27.30 -6.92 12.90
CA ASP A 108 -27.84 -7.19 11.55
C ASP A 108 -27.34 -6.18 10.51
N LEU A 109 -26.03 -5.92 10.49
CA LEU A 109 -25.46 -5.00 9.50
C LEU A 109 -25.53 -5.60 8.09
N PRO A 110 -25.90 -4.81 7.06
CA PRO A 110 -25.78 -5.25 5.67
C PRO A 110 -24.37 -5.73 5.36
N LEU A 111 -24.25 -6.76 4.52
CA LEU A 111 -22.96 -7.39 4.19
C LEU A 111 -21.89 -6.37 3.76
N ALA A 112 -22.26 -5.39 2.93
CA ALA A 112 -21.36 -4.32 2.48
C ALA A 112 -20.82 -3.46 3.64
N VAL A 113 -21.64 -3.21 4.67
CA VAL A 113 -21.22 -2.49 5.87
C VAL A 113 -20.31 -3.36 6.73
N ALA A 114 -20.73 -4.61 7.00
CA ALA A 114 -19.97 -5.55 7.82
C ALA A 114 -18.60 -5.91 7.24
N ALA A 115 -18.52 -6.05 5.91
CA ALA A 115 -17.28 -6.34 5.18
C ALA A 115 -16.46 -5.08 4.88
N GLU A 116 -16.98 -3.87 5.11
CA GLU A 116 -16.32 -2.60 4.78
C GLU A 116 -15.99 -2.45 3.28
N LEU A 117 -16.88 -2.91 2.41
CA LEU A 117 -16.72 -2.85 0.95
C LEU A 117 -17.90 -2.11 0.29
N PRO A 118 -17.69 -1.45 -0.86
CA PRO A 118 -18.78 -0.88 -1.65
C PRO A 118 -19.75 -1.97 -2.13
N ASP A 119 -21.03 -1.60 -2.28
CA ASP A 119 -22.09 -2.53 -2.67
C ASP A 119 -21.78 -3.23 -4.01
N TRP A 120 -21.27 -2.49 -5.01
CA TRP A 120 -20.86 -3.06 -6.29
C TRP A 120 -19.72 -4.09 -6.19
N VAL A 121 -18.84 -3.97 -5.18
CA VAL A 121 -17.78 -4.95 -4.93
C VAL A 121 -18.38 -6.21 -4.33
N ILE A 122 -19.32 -6.07 -3.39
CA ILE A 122 -20.05 -7.20 -2.80
C ILE A 122 -20.78 -7.98 -3.89
N GLU A 123 -21.56 -7.29 -4.73
CA GLU A 123 -22.29 -7.92 -5.84
C GLU A 123 -21.36 -8.69 -6.80
N LYS A 124 -20.14 -8.19 -7.02
CA LYS A 124 -19.13 -8.87 -7.86
C LYS A 124 -18.52 -10.08 -7.16
N LEU A 125 -18.24 -10.00 -5.87
CA LEU A 125 -17.68 -11.12 -5.10
C LEU A 125 -18.71 -12.24 -4.89
N GLN A 126 -19.99 -11.91 -4.72
CA GLN A 126 -21.08 -12.88 -4.56
C GLN A 126 -21.28 -13.79 -5.79
N GLN A 127 -20.67 -13.45 -6.93
CA GLN A 127 -20.68 -14.31 -8.12
C GLN A 127 -19.80 -15.55 -7.96
N SER A 128 -18.83 -15.54 -7.03
CA SER A 128 -17.86 -16.63 -6.85
C SER A 128 -17.50 -16.95 -5.40
N MET A 129 -18.03 -16.19 -4.43
CA MET A 129 -17.75 -16.35 -3.01
C MET A 129 -19.05 -16.36 -2.20
N SER A 130 -19.07 -17.12 -1.09
CA SER A 130 -20.16 -17.06 -0.13
C SER A 130 -20.11 -15.75 0.69
N ASP A 131 -21.25 -15.32 1.24
CA ASP A 131 -21.30 -14.16 2.13
C ASP A 131 -20.35 -14.30 3.34
N ALA A 132 -20.18 -15.52 3.85
CA ALA A 132 -19.25 -15.83 4.93
C ALA A 132 -17.79 -15.58 4.52
N ASP A 133 -17.39 -16.02 3.33
CA ASP A 133 -16.03 -15.79 2.81
C ASP A 133 -15.77 -14.31 2.52
N ILE A 134 -16.79 -13.59 2.03
CA ILE A 134 -16.73 -12.14 1.80
C ILE A 134 -16.54 -11.40 3.13
N LEU A 135 -17.23 -11.82 4.19
CA LEU A 135 -17.01 -11.27 5.53
C LEU A 135 -15.60 -11.51 6.04
N VAL A 136 -15.06 -12.72 5.84
CA VAL A 136 -13.67 -13.06 6.22
C VAL A 136 -12.69 -12.17 5.46
N LEU A 137 -12.86 -12.04 4.13
CA LEU A 137 -12.03 -11.17 3.29
C LEU A 137 -12.11 -9.71 3.74
N GLY A 138 -13.32 -9.18 3.92
CA GLY A 138 -13.55 -7.81 4.36
C GLY A 138 -12.88 -7.51 5.70
N ARG A 139 -13.04 -8.41 6.69
CA ARG A 139 -12.38 -8.28 8.00
C ARG A 139 -10.86 -8.33 7.89
N ALA A 140 -10.30 -9.17 7.02
CA ALA A 140 -8.86 -9.22 6.77
C ALA A 140 -8.34 -7.92 6.13
N LEU A 141 -9.10 -7.33 5.21
CA LEU A 141 -8.75 -6.07 4.54
C LEU A 141 -8.84 -4.85 5.48
N GLN A 142 -9.59 -4.95 6.58
CA GLN A 142 -9.64 -3.93 7.64
C GLN A 142 -8.45 -3.99 8.61
N GLN A 143 -7.64 -5.04 8.58
CA GLN A 143 -6.46 -5.15 9.44
C GLN A 143 -5.32 -4.27 8.92
N GLN A 144 -4.53 -3.70 9.84
CA GLN A 144 -3.30 -3.00 9.47
C GLN A 144 -2.36 -3.95 8.71
N ALA A 145 -1.81 -3.50 7.57
CA ALA A 145 -0.89 -4.31 6.78
C ALA A 145 0.45 -4.53 7.52
N PRO A 146 1.05 -5.73 7.46
CA PRO A 146 2.41 -5.92 7.93
C PRO A 146 3.38 -5.05 7.13
N MET A 147 4.51 -4.71 7.74
CA MET A 147 5.61 -4.09 7.03
C MET A 147 6.60 -5.18 6.61
N ASP A 148 6.62 -5.48 5.32
CA ASP A 148 7.58 -6.41 4.74
C ASP A 148 8.70 -5.62 4.06
N VAL A 149 9.92 -6.08 4.26
CA VAL A 149 11.10 -5.63 3.53
C VAL A 149 11.68 -6.76 2.70
N ARG A 150 12.39 -6.41 1.64
CA ARG A 150 13.19 -7.32 0.83
C ARG A 150 14.66 -7.05 1.08
N VAL A 151 15.40 -8.10 1.41
CA VAL A 151 16.87 -8.06 1.42
C VAL A 151 17.39 -8.03 -0.01
N ASN A 152 18.34 -7.13 -0.28
CA ASN A 152 19.04 -7.08 -1.55
C ASN A 152 20.04 -8.24 -1.65
N ALA A 153 19.63 -9.31 -2.34
CA ALA A 153 20.44 -10.52 -2.53
C ALA A 153 21.77 -10.28 -3.26
N HIS A 154 21.96 -9.12 -3.90
CA HIS A 154 23.25 -8.73 -4.48
C HIS A 154 24.26 -8.26 -3.43
N LYS A 155 23.79 -7.80 -2.26
CA LYS A 155 24.63 -7.21 -1.21
C LYS A 155 24.74 -8.07 0.05
N ALA A 156 23.68 -8.79 0.42
CA ALA A 156 23.64 -9.55 1.67
C ALA A 156 22.70 -10.76 1.59
N GLY A 157 22.93 -11.74 2.47
CA GLY A 157 22.03 -12.87 2.68
C GLY A 157 20.92 -12.54 3.69
N ARG A 158 19.71 -13.06 3.46
CA ARG A 158 18.53 -12.77 4.31
C ARG A 158 18.79 -13.08 5.78
N ASP A 159 19.32 -14.26 6.08
CA ASP A 159 19.43 -14.75 7.46
C ASP A 159 20.45 -13.94 8.26
N ALA A 160 21.53 -13.45 7.62
CA ALA A 160 22.49 -12.54 8.24
C ALA A 160 21.85 -11.18 8.57
N VAL A 161 21.07 -10.62 7.65
CA VAL A 161 20.33 -9.37 7.88
C VAL A 161 19.26 -9.54 8.97
N LEU A 162 18.55 -10.67 8.96
CA LEU A 162 17.55 -11.00 9.98
C LEU A 162 18.18 -11.07 11.37
N ALA A 163 19.30 -11.78 11.52
CA ALA A 163 20.03 -11.88 12.78
C ALA A 163 20.52 -10.52 13.27
N GLN A 164 21.01 -9.65 12.36
CA GLN A 164 21.40 -8.29 12.71
C GLN A 164 20.22 -7.48 13.27
N LEU A 165 19.08 -7.46 12.56
CA LEU A 165 17.89 -6.72 13.00
C LEU A 165 17.36 -7.24 14.34
N GLN A 166 17.43 -8.55 14.58
CA GLN A 166 17.04 -9.15 15.87
C GLN A 166 18.00 -8.76 17.00
N ALA A 167 19.31 -8.71 16.74
CA ALA A 167 20.31 -8.25 17.71
C ALA A 167 20.14 -6.76 18.07
N GLU A 168 19.60 -5.96 17.14
CA GLU A 168 19.20 -4.56 17.38
C GLU A 168 17.88 -4.43 18.17
N GLY A 169 17.26 -5.55 18.55
CA GLY A 169 16.03 -5.61 19.33
C GLY A 169 14.74 -5.40 18.51
N LEU A 170 14.81 -5.47 17.18
CA LEU A 170 13.64 -5.31 16.32
C LEU A 170 12.83 -6.61 16.27
N ALA A 171 11.52 -6.51 16.45
CA ALA A 171 10.60 -7.63 16.35
C ALA A 171 10.38 -8.03 14.88
N VAL A 172 11.26 -8.88 14.35
CA VAL A 172 11.26 -9.33 12.95
C VAL A 172 11.33 -10.84 12.81
N GLU A 173 10.73 -11.35 11.72
CA GLU A 173 10.76 -12.76 11.33
C GLU A 173 10.92 -12.90 9.81
N ALA A 174 11.39 -14.06 9.34
CA ALA A 174 11.42 -14.34 7.91
C ALA A 174 9.99 -14.43 7.37
N THR A 175 9.77 -13.93 6.16
CA THR A 175 8.50 -14.14 5.46
C THR A 175 8.34 -15.60 5.05
N SER A 176 7.10 -16.09 4.93
CA SER A 176 6.81 -17.52 4.74
C SER A 176 7.20 -18.07 3.37
N TYR A 177 7.11 -17.26 2.32
CA TYR A 177 7.26 -17.68 0.93
C TYR A 177 8.48 -17.04 0.26
N SER A 178 8.74 -15.76 0.51
CA SER A 178 9.88 -15.09 -0.12
C SER A 178 11.21 -15.48 0.54
N PRO A 179 12.23 -15.93 -0.22
CA PRO A 179 13.56 -16.25 0.31
C PRO A 179 14.35 -14.99 0.69
N TRP A 180 13.84 -13.79 0.38
CA TRP A 180 14.50 -12.52 0.69
C TRP A 180 13.72 -11.67 1.69
N GLY A 181 12.49 -12.06 2.00
CA GLY A 181 11.58 -11.23 2.76
C GLY A 181 11.80 -11.33 4.26
N ILE A 182 11.71 -10.19 4.93
CA ILE A 182 11.65 -10.07 6.39
C ILE A 182 10.40 -9.28 6.73
N ARG A 183 9.59 -9.80 7.66
CA ARG A 183 8.37 -9.17 8.16
C ARG A 183 8.65 -8.55 9.51
N PHE A 184 8.29 -7.27 9.64
CA PHE A 184 8.27 -6.58 10.93
C PHE A 184 6.90 -6.75 11.59
N LYS A 185 6.92 -7.04 12.90
CA LYS A 185 5.71 -7.04 13.73
C LYS A 185 5.22 -5.63 14.03
N GLU A 186 6.13 -4.66 13.98
CA GLU A 186 5.88 -3.23 14.19
C GLU A 186 6.23 -2.41 12.94
N HIS A 187 5.96 -1.10 12.95
CA HIS A 187 6.26 -0.18 11.84
C HIS A 187 7.34 0.84 12.22
N PRO A 188 8.59 0.42 12.48
CA PRO A 188 9.67 1.35 12.76
C PRO A 188 9.97 2.23 11.54
N ALA A 189 10.69 3.34 11.78
CA ALA A 189 11.15 4.25 10.72
C ALA A 189 12.31 3.65 9.91
N ILE A 190 12.04 2.55 9.21
CA ILE A 190 13.03 1.74 8.47
C ILE A 190 13.76 2.55 7.40
N ASN A 191 13.14 3.61 6.88
CA ASN A 191 13.73 4.50 5.88
C ASN A 191 14.97 5.27 6.38
N ARG A 192 15.22 5.31 7.70
CA ARG A 192 16.41 5.92 8.31
C ARG A 192 17.45 4.89 8.74
N HIS A 193 17.13 3.60 8.61
CA HIS A 193 18.00 2.52 9.05
C HIS A 193 19.25 2.41 8.16
N PRO A 194 20.45 2.15 8.71
CA PRO A 194 21.67 2.00 7.91
C PRO A 194 21.52 1.01 6.75
N LEU A 195 20.90 -0.15 6.99
CA LEU A 195 20.65 -1.17 5.96
C LEU A 195 19.67 -0.71 4.86
N PHE A 196 18.81 0.27 5.13
CA PHE A 196 17.95 0.83 4.09
C PHE A 196 18.70 1.89 3.29
N LEU A 197 19.45 2.75 3.98
CA LEU A 197 20.21 3.84 3.38
C LEU A 197 21.30 3.34 2.43
N ASP A 198 21.96 2.24 2.80
CA ASP A 198 22.99 1.62 1.97
C ASP A 198 22.41 0.73 0.85
N GLY A 199 21.10 0.49 0.81
CA GLY A 199 20.43 -0.34 -0.20
C GLY A 199 20.46 -1.85 0.05
N SER A 200 20.83 -2.29 1.25
CA SER A 200 20.74 -3.70 1.68
C SER A 200 19.29 -4.15 1.94
N LEU A 201 18.39 -3.20 2.23
CA LEU A 201 16.96 -3.39 2.42
C LEU A 201 16.14 -2.47 1.51
N GLU A 202 15.02 -3.00 1.02
CA GLU A 202 13.98 -2.24 0.33
C GLU A 202 12.62 -2.54 0.95
N VAL A 203 11.77 -1.53 1.15
CA VAL A 203 10.38 -1.77 1.57
C VAL A 203 9.61 -2.36 0.40
N GLN A 204 9.13 -3.60 0.54
CA GLN A 204 8.38 -4.29 -0.50
C GLN A 204 7.57 -5.44 0.10
N ASP A 205 6.28 -5.46 -0.22
CA ASP A 205 5.36 -6.54 0.15
C ASP A 205 5.84 -7.91 -0.37
N GLU A 206 5.69 -8.96 0.46
CA GLU A 206 6.07 -10.32 0.10
C GLU A 206 5.51 -10.76 -1.25
N GLY A 207 4.22 -10.48 -1.54
CA GLY A 207 3.61 -10.86 -2.81
C GLY A 207 4.29 -10.21 -4.02
N SER A 208 4.78 -8.97 -3.87
CA SER A 208 5.56 -8.31 -4.91
C SER A 208 6.96 -8.90 -5.10
N GLN A 209 7.55 -9.49 -4.06
CA GLN A 209 8.83 -10.20 -4.15
C GLN A 209 8.66 -11.51 -4.93
N LEU A 210 7.56 -12.23 -4.69
CA LEU A 210 7.23 -13.48 -5.38
C LEU A 210 7.05 -13.28 -6.89
N LEU A 211 6.52 -12.15 -7.34
CA LEU A 211 6.40 -11.86 -8.78
C LEU A 211 7.76 -11.78 -9.48
N ALA A 212 8.80 -11.27 -8.81
CA ALA A 212 10.15 -11.28 -9.36
C ALA A 212 10.71 -12.71 -9.45
N LEU A 213 10.45 -13.55 -8.44
CA LEU A 213 10.84 -14.97 -8.46
C LEU A 213 10.16 -15.73 -9.60
N LEU A 214 8.84 -15.56 -9.75
CA LEU A 214 8.04 -16.25 -10.78
C LEU A 214 8.46 -15.86 -12.20
N LEU A 215 8.95 -14.63 -12.40
CA LEU A 215 9.54 -14.24 -13.68
C LEU A 215 10.73 -15.15 -14.03
N GLY A 216 11.51 -15.58 -13.05
CA GLY A 216 12.60 -16.55 -13.23
C GLY A 216 13.79 -16.03 -14.04
N ALA A 217 14.05 -14.72 -13.98
CA ALA A 217 15.13 -14.06 -14.72
C ALA A 217 16.52 -14.62 -14.35
N ARG A 218 17.35 -14.86 -15.38
CA ARG A 218 18.67 -15.47 -15.26
C ARG A 218 19.78 -14.49 -15.63
N ARG A 219 20.99 -14.82 -15.19
CA ARG A 219 22.21 -14.07 -15.55
C ARG A 219 22.38 -14.01 -17.07
N GLY A 220 22.77 -12.85 -17.58
CA GLY A 220 23.02 -12.63 -19.01
C GLY A 220 21.77 -12.43 -19.89
N GLU A 221 20.56 -12.68 -19.40
CA GLU A 221 19.32 -12.49 -20.17
C GLU A 221 19.02 -11.00 -20.45
N MET A 222 18.25 -10.75 -21.51
CA MET A 222 17.57 -9.49 -21.77
C MET A 222 16.16 -9.55 -21.20
N VAL A 223 15.91 -8.75 -20.17
CA VAL A 223 14.65 -8.75 -19.41
C VAL A 223 14.01 -7.37 -19.43
N CYS A 224 12.69 -7.32 -19.41
CA CYS A 224 11.94 -6.07 -19.33
C CYS A 224 10.96 -6.09 -18.15
N ASP A 225 10.98 -5.04 -17.34
CA ASP A 225 9.89 -4.64 -16.44
C ASP A 225 9.11 -3.52 -17.12
N PHE A 226 7.94 -3.84 -17.67
CA PHE A 226 7.22 -2.97 -18.61
C PHE A 226 6.40 -1.86 -17.92
N CYS A 227 6.16 -1.99 -16.62
CA CYS A 227 5.41 -1.04 -15.78
C CYS A 227 6.16 -0.86 -14.45
N ALA A 228 7.42 -0.43 -14.56
CA ALA A 228 8.39 -0.51 -13.47
C ALA A 228 8.04 0.35 -12.24
N GLY A 229 7.27 1.43 -12.42
CA GLY A 229 6.90 2.36 -11.36
C GLY A 229 8.14 2.94 -10.67
N ALA A 230 8.20 2.79 -9.35
CA ALA A 230 9.37 3.17 -8.54
C ALA A 230 10.49 2.12 -8.55
N GLY A 231 10.34 1.04 -9.34
CA GLY A 231 11.35 0.00 -9.59
C GLY A 231 11.55 -1.01 -8.48
N GLY A 232 10.58 -1.23 -7.60
CA GLY A 232 10.68 -2.25 -6.56
C GLY A 232 10.96 -3.64 -7.14
N LYS A 233 10.17 -4.06 -8.14
CA LYS A 233 10.34 -5.37 -8.82
C LYS A 233 11.57 -5.37 -9.73
N THR A 234 11.80 -4.29 -10.47
CA THR A 234 13.05 -4.07 -11.23
C THR A 234 14.30 -4.36 -10.41
N LEU A 235 14.41 -3.81 -9.20
CA LEU A 235 15.59 -4.03 -8.35
C LEU A 235 15.70 -5.48 -7.86
N ALA A 236 14.59 -6.17 -7.61
CA ALA A 236 14.63 -7.60 -7.28
C ALA A 236 15.15 -8.42 -8.47
N ILE A 237 14.62 -8.15 -9.67
CA ILE A 237 15.03 -8.83 -10.91
C ILE A 237 16.51 -8.57 -11.18
N GLY A 238 16.98 -7.32 -11.06
CA GLY A 238 18.38 -6.99 -11.27
C GLY A 238 19.33 -7.71 -10.30
N ALA A 239 18.92 -7.85 -9.03
CA ALA A 239 19.65 -8.63 -8.04
C ALA A 239 19.66 -10.14 -8.36
N MET A 240 18.53 -10.72 -8.80
CA MET A 240 18.46 -12.12 -9.27
C MET A 240 19.36 -12.39 -10.47
N MET A 241 19.45 -11.43 -11.39
CA MET A 241 20.36 -11.47 -12.53
C MET A 241 21.82 -11.19 -12.14
N ALA A 242 22.11 -11.03 -10.84
CA ALA A 242 23.42 -10.73 -10.28
C ALA A 242 24.11 -9.52 -10.95
N SER A 243 23.33 -8.49 -11.25
CA SER A 243 23.80 -7.30 -11.98
C SER A 243 24.43 -7.59 -13.35
N THR A 244 24.00 -8.66 -14.03
CA THR A 244 24.44 -9.02 -15.39
C THR A 244 23.30 -8.98 -16.40
N GLY A 245 23.60 -9.07 -17.70
CA GLY A 245 22.59 -8.98 -18.76
C GLY A 245 22.08 -7.56 -18.97
N ARG A 246 20.85 -7.40 -19.47
CA ARG A 246 20.20 -6.09 -19.66
C ARG A 246 18.79 -6.12 -19.09
N LEU A 247 18.49 -5.22 -18.16
CA LEU A 247 17.16 -5.06 -17.58
C LEU A 247 16.57 -3.71 -17.96
N TYR A 248 15.60 -3.70 -18.87
CA TYR A 248 14.85 -2.50 -19.23
C TYR A 248 13.74 -2.25 -18.22
N ALA A 249 13.67 -1.03 -17.68
CA ALA A 249 12.61 -0.60 -16.77
C ALA A 249 11.81 0.53 -17.42
N PHE A 250 10.66 0.19 -18.00
CA PHE A 250 9.80 1.14 -18.68
C PHE A 250 8.71 1.67 -17.75
N ASP A 251 8.41 2.96 -17.86
CA ASP A 251 7.22 3.56 -17.29
C ASP A 251 6.81 4.80 -18.10
N VAL A 252 5.53 5.17 -18.03
CA VAL A 252 5.00 6.41 -18.61
C VAL A 252 5.00 7.57 -17.61
N ALA A 253 5.08 7.27 -16.31
CA ALA A 253 5.04 8.23 -15.22
C ALA A 253 6.46 8.64 -14.80
N GLU A 254 6.91 9.78 -15.32
CA GLU A 254 8.23 10.35 -15.04
C GLU A 254 8.53 10.45 -13.54
N LYS A 255 7.57 10.94 -12.73
CA LYS A 255 7.75 11.06 -11.26
C LYS A 255 8.01 9.72 -10.58
N ARG A 256 7.37 8.63 -11.02
CA ARG A 256 7.59 7.28 -10.45
C ARG A 256 8.95 6.76 -10.86
N LEU A 257 9.32 6.91 -12.13
CA LEU A 257 10.62 6.47 -12.64
C LEU A 257 11.78 7.28 -12.03
N ALA A 258 11.58 8.57 -11.75
CA ALA A 258 12.56 9.40 -11.04
C ALA A 258 12.87 8.86 -9.64
N ASN A 259 11.87 8.27 -8.95
CA ASN A 259 12.08 7.62 -7.65
C ASN A 259 12.91 6.34 -7.74
N LEU A 260 13.05 5.71 -8.92
CA LEU A 260 13.94 4.55 -9.09
C LEU A 260 15.41 4.96 -9.04
N LYS A 261 15.80 6.11 -9.60
CA LYS A 261 17.22 6.54 -9.70
C LYS A 261 17.98 6.48 -8.36
N PRO A 262 17.52 7.10 -7.25
CA PRO A 262 18.23 7.02 -5.97
C PRO A 262 18.21 5.61 -5.36
N ARG A 263 17.21 4.79 -5.67
CA ARG A 263 17.15 3.39 -5.21
C ARG A 263 18.14 2.51 -5.98
N LEU A 264 18.25 2.74 -7.28
CA LEU A 264 19.23 2.08 -8.14
C LEU A 264 20.65 2.41 -7.70
N ALA A 265 20.95 3.69 -7.44
CA ALA A 265 22.28 4.13 -7.00
C ALA A 265 22.77 3.40 -5.74
N ARG A 266 21.93 3.23 -4.72
CA ARG A 266 22.30 2.48 -3.51
C ARG A 266 22.21 0.96 -3.65
N SER A 267 21.48 0.44 -4.65
CA SER A 267 21.31 -1.01 -4.84
C SER A 267 22.59 -1.74 -5.27
N GLY A 268 23.57 -1.01 -5.84
CA GLY A 268 24.78 -1.57 -6.43
C GLY A 268 24.61 -2.16 -7.83
N LEU A 269 23.41 -2.11 -8.40
CA LEU A 269 23.13 -2.68 -9.73
C LEU A 269 23.58 -1.75 -10.86
N SER A 270 24.17 -2.33 -11.90
CA SER A 270 24.65 -1.64 -13.11
C SER A 270 23.96 -2.08 -14.41
N ASN A 271 23.18 -3.16 -14.38
CA ASN A 271 22.50 -3.74 -15.55
C ASN A 271 21.10 -3.14 -15.85
N VAL A 272 20.64 -2.17 -15.04
CA VAL A 272 19.29 -1.61 -15.14
C VAL A 272 19.26 -0.36 -16.01
N MET A 273 18.34 -0.32 -16.97
CA MET A 273 18.13 0.76 -17.94
C MET A 273 16.75 1.40 -17.75
N PRO A 274 16.59 2.36 -16.82
CA PRO A 274 15.34 3.11 -16.67
C PRO A 274 15.05 3.95 -17.92
N GLN A 275 13.87 3.80 -18.50
CA GLN A 275 13.47 4.53 -19.70
C GLN A 275 12.03 5.03 -19.59
N LEU A 276 11.87 6.35 -19.70
CA LEU A 276 10.56 6.98 -19.84
C LEU A 276 10.05 6.71 -21.26
N ILE A 277 8.84 6.17 -21.37
CA ILE A 277 8.15 5.92 -22.64
C ILE A 277 6.88 6.76 -22.71
N ALA A 278 6.48 7.19 -23.90
CA ALA A 278 5.25 7.96 -24.07
C ALA A 278 3.98 7.09 -23.95
N SER A 279 4.08 5.83 -24.39
CA SER A 279 3.00 4.83 -24.34
C SER A 279 3.57 3.44 -24.61
N GLU A 280 2.73 2.41 -24.52
CA GLU A 280 3.06 1.04 -24.94
C GLU A 280 3.44 0.91 -26.43
N ASN A 281 3.17 1.94 -27.24
CA ASN A 281 3.48 1.99 -28.68
C ASN A 281 4.74 2.81 -29.02
N ASP A 282 5.52 3.22 -28.00
CA ASP A 282 6.74 4.00 -28.17
C ASP A 282 7.77 3.30 -29.10
N THR A 283 8.48 4.10 -29.88
CA THR A 283 9.54 3.60 -30.79
C THR A 283 10.64 2.81 -30.06
N ARG A 284 10.97 3.18 -28.81
CA ARG A 284 11.95 2.47 -27.97
C ARG A 284 11.48 1.05 -27.66
N VAL A 285 10.19 0.88 -27.38
CA VAL A 285 9.55 -0.42 -27.17
C VAL A 285 9.59 -1.23 -28.47
N LYS A 286 9.16 -0.65 -29.59
CA LYS A 286 9.13 -1.33 -30.90
C LYS A 286 10.50 -1.85 -31.35
N ARG A 287 11.58 -1.13 -31.05
CA ARG A 287 12.96 -1.54 -31.36
C ARG A 287 13.41 -2.81 -30.63
N LEU A 288 12.69 -3.21 -29.58
CA LEU A 288 12.96 -4.40 -28.79
C LEU A 288 12.06 -5.60 -29.13
N ALA A 289 11.22 -5.50 -30.16
CA ALA A 289 10.36 -6.61 -30.59
C ALA A 289 11.18 -7.88 -30.89
N GLY A 290 10.76 -9.02 -30.33
CA GLY A 290 11.43 -10.31 -30.51
C GLY A 290 12.81 -10.45 -29.85
N LYS A 291 13.19 -9.57 -28.91
CA LYS A 291 14.56 -9.54 -28.33
C LYS A 291 14.64 -9.91 -26.86
N LEU A 292 13.53 -9.93 -26.13
CA LEU A 292 13.54 -10.16 -24.69
C LEU A 292 13.35 -11.64 -24.41
N ASP A 293 14.14 -12.16 -23.48
CA ASP A 293 13.96 -13.51 -22.96
C ASP A 293 12.74 -13.57 -22.04
N ARG A 294 12.48 -12.48 -21.30
CA ARG A 294 11.41 -12.38 -20.31
C ARG A 294 10.86 -10.97 -20.22
N VAL A 295 9.56 -10.87 -19.95
CA VAL A 295 8.87 -9.60 -19.73
C VAL A 295 7.95 -9.72 -18.53
N LEU A 296 8.15 -8.86 -17.54
CA LEU A 296 7.23 -8.66 -16.43
C LEU A 296 6.25 -7.53 -16.78
N VAL A 297 4.97 -7.82 -16.62
CA VAL A 297 3.88 -6.85 -16.78
C VAL A 297 3.15 -6.69 -15.45
N ASP A 298 3.63 -5.77 -14.61
CA ASP A 298 2.93 -5.33 -13.40
C ASP A 298 1.97 -4.17 -13.75
N ALA A 299 0.94 -4.50 -14.52
CA ALA A 299 0.07 -3.50 -15.13
C ALA A 299 -0.70 -2.65 -14.08
N PRO A 300 -1.01 -1.38 -14.39
CA PRO A 300 -1.89 -0.58 -13.53
C PRO A 300 -3.21 -1.30 -13.31
N CYS A 301 -3.63 -1.43 -12.05
CA CYS A 301 -4.83 -2.13 -11.64
C CYS A 301 -5.70 -1.29 -10.70
N SER A 302 -6.85 -1.83 -10.29
CA SER A 302 -7.77 -1.13 -9.38
C SER A 302 -7.17 -0.92 -7.99
N GLY A 303 -6.16 -1.72 -7.63
CA GLY A 303 -5.49 -1.71 -6.34
C GLY A 303 -6.35 -2.17 -5.16
N LEU A 304 -7.55 -2.72 -5.42
CA LEU A 304 -8.46 -3.25 -4.38
C LEU A 304 -7.84 -4.38 -3.53
N GLY A 305 -6.79 -5.05 -4.01
CA GLY A 305 -6.01 -5.98 -3.18
C GLY A 305 -5.15 -5.30 -2.10
N THR A 306 -5.06 -3.96 -2.08
CA THR A 306 -4.16 -3.20 -1.19
C THR A 306 -4.88 -2.39 -0.12
N LEU A 307 -6.18 -2.65 0.12
CA LEU A 307 -7.01 -1.84 1.04
C LEU A 307 -6.50 -1.76 2.48
N ARG A 308 -5.74 -2.76 2.95
CA ARG A 308 -5.07 -2.71 4.27
C ARG A 308 -4.11 -1.51 4.39
N ARG A 309 -3.47 -1.14 3.28
CA ARG A 309 -2.52 -0.02 3.14
C ARG A 309 -3.23 1.26 2.69
N ASN A 310 -4.12 1.14 1.70
CA ASN A 310 -4.83 2.27 1.08
C ASN A 310 -6.36 2.08 1.17
N PRO A 311 -6.96 2.24 2.37
CA PRO A 311 -8.37 1.93 2.60
C PRO A 311 -9.33 2.87 1.88
N ASP A 312 -8.91 4.09 1.55
CA ASP A 312 -9.67 5.06 0.75
C ASP A 312 -9.91 4.59 -0.68
N LEU A 313 -9.06 3.70 -1.20
CA LEU A 313 -9.11 3.25 -2.58
C LEU A 313 -10.45 2.57 -2.93
N LYS A 314 -11.11 1.92 -1.96
CA LYS A 314 -12.43 1.31 -2.17
C LYS A 314 -13.53 2.33 -2.49
N PHE A 315 -13.39 3.58 -2.07
CA PHE A 315 -14.34 4.66 -2.35
C PHE A 315 -13.96 5.47 -3.59
N ARG A 316 -12.70 5.35 -4.04
CA ARG A 316 -12.14 6.01 -5.22
C ARG A 316 -12.36 5.23 -6.52
N GLN A 317 -12.72 3.96 -6.43
CA GLN A 317 -12.94 3.08 -7.57
C GLN A 317 -14.44 2.95 -7.86
N SER A 318 -14.75 2.85 -9.16
CA SER A 318 -16.10 2.57 -9.66
C SER A 318 -16.10 1.37 -10.62
N PRO A 319 -17.26 0.75 -10.90
CA PRO A 319 -17.36 -0.30 -11.92
C PRO A 319 -16.77 0.13 -13.27
N GLU A 320 -17.00 1.37 -13.71
CA GLU A 320 -16.52 1.92 -14.97
C GLU A 320 -14.99 2.02 -14.98
N SER A 321 -14.39 2.50 -13.89
CA SER A 321 -12.93 2.59 -13.77
C SER A 321 -12.25 1.21 -13.87
N VAL A 322 -12.88 0.15 -13.37
CA VAL A 322 -12.39 -1.23 -13.50
C VAL A 322 -12.45 -1.71 -14.96
N VAL A 323 -13.52 -1.37 -15.68
CA VAL A 323 -13.64 -1.68 -17.12
C VAL A 323 -12.55 -0.96 -17.92
N GLU A 324 -12.30 0.32 -17.65
CA GLU A 324 -11.23 1.10 -18.29
C GLU A 324 -9.84 0.50 -18.03
N LEU A 325 -9.55 0.15 -16.77
CA LEU A 325 -8.32 -0.52 -16.38
C LEU A 325 -8.15 -1.86 -17.08
N THR A 326 -9.22 -2.65 -17.22
CA THR A 326 -9.19 -3.94 -17.93
C THR A 326 -8.78 -3.77 -19.40
N ARG A 327 -9.34 -2.77 -20.10
CA ARG A 327 -8.95 -2.45 -21.50
C ARG A 327 -7.49 -2.00 -21.58
N LYS A 328 -7.04 -1.15 -20.65
CA LYS A 328 -5.67 -0.67 -20.58
C LYS A 328 -4.67 -1.81 -20.33
N GLN A 329 -4.96 -2.70 -19.38
CA GLN A 329 -4.17 -3.88 -19.08
C GLN A 329 -4.03 -4.78 -20.32
N ALA A 330 -5.13 -5.02 -21.05
CA ALA A 330 -5.09 -5.80 -22.28
C ALA A 330 -4.22 -5.14 -23.36
N SER A 331 -4.28 -3.81 -23.52
CA SER A 331 -3.42 -3.08 -24.46
C SER A 331 -1.94 -3.24 -24.11
N ILE A 332 -1.59 -3.00 -22.84
CA ILE A 332 -0.23 -3.14 -22.32
C ILE A 332 0.29 -4.56 -22.52
N LEU A 333 -0.51 -5.58 -22.16
CA LEU A 333 -0.13 -6.98 -22.29
C LEU A 333 0.15 -7.36 -23.75
N ARG A 334 -0.70 -6.92 -24.70
CA ARG A 334 -0.49 -7.16 -26.13
C ARG A 334 0.79 -6.50 -26.65
N ALA A 335 1.12 -5.30 -26.19
CA ALA A 335 2.35 -4.62 -26.59
C ALA A 335 3.60 -5.30 -25.99
N ALA A 336 3.55 -5.62 -24.69
CA ALA A 336 4.62 -6.30 -23.97
C ALA A 336 4.89 -7.70 -24.53
N ALA A 337 3.85 -8.45 -24.93
CA ALA A 337 4.00 -9.79 -25.51
C ALA A 337 4.84 -9.79 -26.80
N LYS A 338 4.79 -8.71 -27.61
CA LYS A 338 5.59 -8.58 -28.85
C LYS A 338 7.10 -8.44 -28.60
N LEU A 339 7.51 -8.17 -27.36
CA LEU A 339 8.91 -8.06 -26.99
C LEU A 339 9.58 -9.43 -26.82
N LEU A 340 8.80 -10.46 -26.50
CA LEU A 340 9.32 -11.81 -26.28
C LEU A 340 9.84 -12.38 -27.61
N ARG A 341 11.00 -13.05 -27.51
CA ARG A 341 11.66 -13.77 -28.61
C ARG A 341 10.92 -15.00 -29.07
#